data_AF-A0A3R9PBI4-F1
#
_entry.id   AF-A0A3R9PBI4-F1
#
_cell.length_a   1.000
_cell.length_b   1.000
_cell.length_c   1.000
_cell.angle_alpha   90.00
_cell.angle_beta   90.00
_cell.angle_gamma   90.00
#
_symmetry.space_group_name_H-M   'P 1'
#
loop_
_entity.id
_entity.type
_entity.pdbx_description
1 polymer ?
#
loop_
_entity_poly.entity_id
_entity_poly.type
_entity_poly.pdbx_seq_one_letter_code
_entity_poly.pdbx_strand_id
1 'polypeptide(L)'
;MNKTIPTEFVESYLSGERNFFAGFVSVDEHSKSLTTLPEIVEGNRLDYPNTPFDLEKTKTYAKISFFLDEADKLDIPFGELDNASYPFTGRGFTGSKNIILPEYKLMEEHVFKNGDMISVFESKTGKVMKQYGFTKDKGWIVLE
;
A
#
# COMPACT_ATOMS: atom_id res chain seq x y z
N MET A 1 9.42 1.01 0.79
CA MET A 1 8.25 0.12 0.60
C MET A 1 6.98 0.94 0.62
N ASN A 2 5.91 0.46 0.00
CA ASN A 2 4.62 1.11 -0.07
C ASN A 2 3.47 0.17 0.28
N LYS A 3 2.49 0.69 1.02
CA LYS A 3 1.19 0.07 1.25
C LYS A 3 0.09 1.02 0.75
N THR A 4 -0.70 0.59 -0.23
CA THR A 4 -1.92 1.31 -0.60
C THR A 4 -3.01 1.05 0.43
N ILE A 5 -3.68 2.12 0.88
CA ILE A 5 -4.83 2.07 1.78
C ILE A 5 -5.97 2.97 1.26
N PRO A 6 -7.23 2.66 1.61
CA PRO A 6 -8.34 3.59 1.45
C PRO A 6 -8.10 4.87 2.25
N THR A 7 -8.45 6.02 1.66
CA THR A 7 -8.24 7.32 2.31
C THR A 7 -9.03 7.45 3.61
N GLU A 8 -10.19 6.79 3.74
CA GLU A 8 -10.97 6.83 4.99
C GLU A 8 -10.22 6.31 6.22
N PHE A 9 -9.19 5.48 6.04
CA PHE A 9 -8.39 4.96 7.16
C PHE A 9 -7.26 5.89 7.56
N VAL A 10 -6.94 6.93 6.78
CA VAL A 10 -5.83 7.85 7.10
C VAL A 10 -6.03 8.46 8.48
N GLU A 11 -7.22 8.94 8.82
CA GLU A 11 -7.48 9.58 10.11
C GLU A 11 -7.22 8.63 11.29
N SER A 12 -7.59 7.35 11.17
CA SER A 12 -7.32 6.36 12.22
C SER A 12 -5.82 6.15 12.48
N TYR A 13 -4.97 6.32 11.45
CA TYR A 13 -3.52 6.31 11.64
C TYR A 13 -3.01 7.60 12.27
N LEU A 14 -3.53 8.75 11.81
CA LEU A 14 -3.12 10.07 12.31
C LEU A 14 -3.47 10.25 13.79
N SER A 15 -4.63 9.75 14.22
CA SER A 15 -5.09 9.81 15.61
C SER A 15 -4.39 8.81 16.53
N GLY A 16 -3.72 7.80 15.96
CA GLY A 16 -3.10 6.70 16.69
C GLY A 16 -4.06 5.56 17.08
N GLU A 17 -5.33 5.60 16.65
CA GLU A 17 -6.26 4.46 16.77
C GLU A 17 -5.69 3.21 16.09
N ARG A 18 -5.06 3.40 14.93
CA ARG A 18 -4.22 2.41 14.26
C ARG A 18 -2.76 2.84 14.33
N ASN A 19 -1.93 2.06 14.99
CA ASN A 19 -0.51 2.34 15.19
C ASN A 19 0.43 1.36 14.48
N PHE A 20 -0.12 0.41 13.72
CA PHE A 20 0.63 -0.52 12.88
C PHE A 20 -0.18 -0.91 11.62
N PHE A 21 0.49 -1.51 10.64
CA PHE A 21 -0.15 -2.19 9.51
C PHE A 21 0.62 -3.46 9.12
N ALA A 22 -0.01 -4.34 8.34
CA ALA A 22 0.58 -5.60 7.91
C ALA A 22 0.14 -6.02 6.49
N GLY A 23 0.55 -7.22 6.08
CA GLY A 23 0.15 -7.87 4.84
C GLY A 23 0.97 -7.44 3.63
N PHE A 24 0.35 -7.46 2.44
CA PHE A 24 1.05 -7.23 1.18
C PHE A 24 1.48 -5.78 0.98
N VAL A 25 2.69 -5.60 0.46
CA VAL A 25 3.34 -4.32 0.20
C VAL A 25 4.12 -4.39 -1.12
N SER A 26 4.32 -3.25 -1.76
CA SER A 26 5.11 -3.14 -2.99
C SER A 26 6.38 -2.34 -2.76
N VAL A 27 7.41 -2.61 -3.56
CA VAL A 27 8.61 -1.76 -3.59
C VAL A 27 8.22 -0.42 -4.17
N ASP A 28 8.67 0.65 -3.51
CA ASP A 28 8.28 2.02 -3.87
C ASP A 28 8.60 2.31 -5.33
N GLU A 29 9.83 2.06 -5.75
CA GLU A 29 10.30 2.25 -7.13
C GLU A 29 9.47 1.51 -8.18
N HIS A 30 9.06 0.28 -7.93
CA HIS A 30 8.22 -0.48 -8.86
C HIS A 30 6.78 0.05 -8.92
N SER A 31 6.28 0.62 -7.81
CA SER A 31 4.92 1.17 -7.71
C SER A 31 4.81 2.65 -8.13
N LYS A 32 5.94 3.32 -8.42
CA LYS A 32 5.98 4.75 -8.80
C LYS A 32 5.27 5.04 -10.11
N SER A 33 5.28 4.09 -11.04
CA SER A 33 4.59 4.24 -12.33
C SER A 33 3.07 4.14 -12.22
N LEU A 34 2.54 3.66 -11.09
CA LEU A 34 1.10 3.55 -10.84
C LEU A 34 0.61 4.85 -10.22
N THR A 35 -0.15 5.62 -11.00
CA THR A 35 -0.56 6.97 -10.64
C THR A 35 -2.06 7.08 -10.47
N THR A 36 -2.84 6.43 -11.34
CA THR A 36 -4.30 6.48 -11.30
C THR A 36 -4.87 5.36 -10.43
N LEU A 37 -6.09 5.54 -9.91
CA LEU A 37 -6.75 4.53 -9.10
C LEU A 37 -6.92 3.19 -9.84
N PRO A 38 -7.33 3.13 -11.14
CA PRO A 38 -7.37 1.87 -11.88
C PRO A 38 -6.01 1.15 -11.92
N GLU A 39 -4.92 1.87 -12.21
CA GLU A 39 -3.57 1.30 -12.21
C GLU A 39 -3.16 0.78 -10.82
N ILE A 40 -3.51 1.53 -9.77
CA ILE A 40 -3.23 1.16 -8.38
C ILE A 40 -3.99 -0.11 -7.97
N VAL A 41 -5.28 -0.18 -8.31
CA VAL A 41 -6.14 -1.33 -8.01
C VAL A 41 -5.68 -2.54 -8.80
N GLU A 42 -5.42 -2.39 -10.09
CA GLU A 42 -4.94 -3.50 -10.92
C GLU A 42 -3.54 -3.97 -10.52
N GLY A 43 -2.58 -3.05 -10.44
CA GLY A 43 -1.17 -3.39 -10.20
C GLY A 43 -0.94 -4.05 -8.85
N ASN A 44 -1.60 -3.55 -7.80
CA ASN A 44 -1.53 -4.13 -6.44
C ASN A 44 -2.63 -5.17 -6.18
N ARG A 45 -3.42 -5.55 -7.20
CA ARG A 45 -4.52 -6.53 -7.12
C ARG A 45 -5.47 -6.28 -5.92
N LEU A 46 -5.93 -5.04 -5.82
CA LEU A 46 -6.88 -4.58 -4.80
C LEU A 46 -8.34 -4.83 -5.23
N ASP A 47 -8.56 -5.61 -6.29
CA ASP A 47 -9.84 -6.00 -6.88
C ASP A 47 -10.49 -7.22 -6.19
N TYR A 48 -10.13 -7.47 -4.93
CA TYR A 48 -10.66 -8.58 -4.14
C TYR A 48 -12.14 -8.37 -3.74
N PRO A 49 -12.90 -9.44 -3.43
CA PRO A 49 -14.28 -9.32 -2.98
C PRO A 49 -14.41 -8.40 -1.77
N ASN A 50 -15.38 -7.47 -1.82
CA ASN A 50 -15.62 -6.44 -0.80
C ASN A 50 -14.48 -5.42 -0.64
N THR A 51 -13.67 -5.22 -1.68
CA THR A 51 -12.73 -4.10 -1.70
C THR A 51 -13.46 -2.77 -1.48
N PRO A 52 -12.91 -1.85 -0.66
CA PRO A 52 -13.47 -0.52 -0.46
C PRO A 52 -13.23 0.42 -1.65
N PHE A 53 -12.42 0.01 -2.63
CA PHE A 53 -12.14 0.81 -3.83
C PHE A 53 -13.24 0.65 -4.88
N ASP A 54 -13.95 1.74 -5.16
CA ASP A 54 -14.89 1.86 -6.27
C ASP A 54 -14.26 2.76 -7.34
N LEU A 55 -13.93 2.20 -8.50
CA LEU A 55 -13.17 2.90 -9.56
C LEU A 55 -13.85 4.19 -10.06
N GLU A 56 -15.17 4.28 -9.93
CA GLU A 56 -15.95 5.45 -10.38
C GLU A 56 -16.14 6.48 -9.25
N LYS A 57 -16.34 6.00 -8.02
CA LYS A 57 -16.70 6.85 -6.88
C LYS A 57 -15.51 7.30 -6.05
N THR A 58 -14.50 6.46 -5.88
CA THR A 58 -13.34 6.75 -5.02
C THR A 58 -12.51 7.88 -5.63
N LYS A 59 -12.52 9.05 -4.97
CA LYS A 59 -11.85 10.27 -5.47
C LYS A 59 -10.39 10.41 -5.03
N THR A 60 -10.00 9.68 -4.00
CA THR A 60 -8.62 9.66 -3.51
C THR A 60 -8.23 8.27 -3.07
N TYR A 61 -6.93 8.01 -3.05
CA TYR A 61 -6.33 6.87 -2.37
C TYR A 61 -5.14 7.35 -1.55
N ALA A 62 -4.66 6.56 -0.59
CA ALA A 62 -3.46 6.89 0.16
C ALA A 62 -2.40 5.79 0.05
N LYS A 63 -1.13 6.18 0.13
CA LYS A 63 0.01 5.26 0.26
C LYS A 63 0.72 5.55 1.58
N ILE A 64 1.00 4.49 2.34
CA ILE A 64 1.96 4.51 3.44
C ILE A 64 3.32 4.14 2.84
N SER A 65 4.28 5.06 2.90
CA SER A 65 5.66 4.85 2.45
C SER A 65 6.57 4.68 3.65
N PHE A 66 7.38 3.63 3.67
CA PHE A 66 8.19 3.27 4.82
C PHE A 66 9.50 2.60 4.41
N PHE A 67 10.50 2.69 5.28
CA PHE A 67 11.78 2.00 5.11
C PHE A 67 11.76 0.65 5.83
N LEU A 68 12.26 -0.36 5.15
CA LEU A 68 12.39 -1.70 5.70
C LEU A 68 13.87 -2.09 5.56
N ASP A 69 14.55 -2.14 6.70
CA ASP A 69 16.01 -2.25 6.78
C ASP A 69 16.48 -3.72 6.76
N GLU A 70 15.56 -4.66 7.00
CA GLU A 70 15.80 -6.09 7.22
C GLU A 70 14.98 -6.92 6.24
N ALA A 71 15.64 -7.50 5.22
CA ALA A 71 14.97 -8.25 4.15
C ALA A 71 14.22 -9.49 4.65
N ASP A 72 14.66 -10.06 5.76
CA ASP A 72 14.08 -11.19 6.49
C ASP A 72 12.69 -10.91 7.10
N LYS A 73 12.27 -9.64 7.13
CA LYS A 73 10.90 -9.25 7.49
C LYS A 73 9.92 -9.31 6.31
N LEU A 74 10.40 -9.66 5.12
CA LEU A 74 9.60 -9.83 3.90
C LEU A 74 9.59 -11.29 3.46
N ASP A 75 8.39 -11.76 3.15
CA ASP A 75 8.20 -13.00 2.42
C ASP A 75 7.84 -12.73 0.97
N ILE A 76 8.36 -13.56 0.08
CA ILE A 76 7.98 -13.59 -1.32
C ILE A 76 7.03 -14.79 -1.47
N PRO A 77 5.73 -14.56 -1.72
CA PRO A 77 4.76 -15.64 -1.75
C PRO A 77 5.01 -16.57 -2.95
N PHE A 78 5.60 -17.73 -2.64
CA PHE A 78 5.84 -18.84 -3.56
C PHE A 78 5.04 -20.08 -3.12
N GLY A 79 4.29 -20.70 -4.03
CA GLY A 79 3.52 -21.90 -3.71
C GLY A 79 2.47 -22.28 -4.76
N GLU A 80 1.91 -23.48 -4.64
CA GLU A 80 0.76 -23.90 -5.44
C GLU A 80 -0.48 -23.09 -5.05
N LEU A 81 -1.14 -22.53 -6.05
CA LEU A 81 -2.40 -21.82 -5.87
C LEU A 81 -3.52 -22.86 -5.76
N ASP A 82 -4.27 -22.87 -4.65
CA ASP A 82 -5.59 -23.49 -4.67
C ASP A 82 -6.51 -22.69 -5.62
N ASN A 83 -7.49 -23.36 -6.22
CA ASN A 83 -8.37 -22.85 -7.28
C ASN A 83 -9.13 -21.53 -6.93
N ALA A 84 -9.06 -21.01 -5.70
CA ALA A 84 -9.56 -19.70 -5.29
C ALA A 84 -8.46 -18.62 -5.40
N SER A 85 -8.20 -18.13 -6.61
CA SER A 85 -7.10 -17.21 -6.94
C SER A 85 -7.09 -15.91 -6.12
N TYR A 86 -6.15 -15.84 -5.16
CA TYR A 86 -5.71 -14.64 -4.42
C TYR A 86 -4.92 -13.65 -5.34
N PRO A 87 -4.54 -12.43 -4.87
CA PRO A 87 -3.94 -11.37 -5.69
C PRO A 87 -2.58 -11.66 -6.38
N PHE A 88 -2.14 -12.93 -6.45
CA PHE A 88 -0.77 -13.30 -6.82
C PHE A 88 -0.64 -14.57 -7.64
N THR A 89 0.50 -14.69 -8.32
CA THR A 89 0.82 -15.79 -9.24
C THR A 89 1.37 -17.04 -8.55
N GLY A 90 1.67 -16.96 -7.26
CA GLY A 90 2.42 -17.99 -6.52
C GLY A 90 3.90 -18.08 -6.94
N ARG A 91 4.38 -17.05 -7.66
CA ARG A 91 5.73 -16.98 -8.25
C ARG A 91 6.43 -15.66 -7.91
N GLY A 92 6.02 -14.98 -6.84
CA GLY A 92 6.61 -13.71 -6.40
C GLY A 92 6.16 -12.48 -7.19
N PHE A 93 5.11 -12.58 -8.00
CA PHE A 93 4.50 -11.45 -8.72
C PHE A 93 3.01 -11.37 -8.46
N THR A 94 2.46 -10.14 -8.51
CA THR A 94 1.03 -9.90 -8.47
C THR A 94 0.35 -10.59 -9.66
N GLY A 95 -0.84 -11.14 -9.44
CA GLY A 95 -1.62 -11.86 -10.44
C GLY A 95 -2.38 -10.94 -11.37
N SER A 96 -1.86 -9.74 -11.65
CA SER A 96 -2.47 -8.79 -12.55
C SER A 96 -2.28 -9.24 -14.01
N LYS A 97 -3.26 -8.90 -14.85
CA LYS A 97 -3.27 -9.30 -16.27
C LYS A 97 -2.38 -8.39 -17.11
N ASN A 98 -2.33 -7.11 -16.79
CA ASN A 98 -1.63 -6.12 -17.61
C ASN A 98 -0.42 -5.47 -16.91
N ILE A 99 -0.29 -5.62 -15.59
CA ILE A 99 0.77 -4.97 -14.80
C ILE A 99 1.53 -6.02 -14.00
N ILE A 100 2.84 -6.14 -14.23
CA ILE A 100 3.68 -7.07 -13.47
C ILE A 100 4.39 -6.30 -12.37
N LEU A 101 4.01 -6.54 -11.12
CA LEU A 101 4.76 -6.06 -9.96
C LEU A 101 5.28 -7.23 -9.14
N PRO A 102 6.51 -7.15 -8.61
CA PRO A 102 6.94 -8.05 -7.56
C PRO A 102 6.01 -7.91 -6.34
N GLU A 103 5.62 -9.03 -5.76
CA GLU A 103 4.78 -9.05 -4.56
C GLU A 103 5.61 -9.40 -3.34
N TYR A 104 5.40 -8.64 -2.26
CA TYR A 104 6.01 -8.89 -0.96
C TYR A 104 4.95 -8.87 0.12
N LYS A 105 5.13 -9.71 1.13
CA LYS A 105 4.27 -9.74 2.32
C LYS A 105 5.12 -9.45 3.55
N LEU A 106 4.66 -8.53 4.38
CA LEU A 106 5.24 -8.32 5.70
C LEU A 106 4.97 -9.57 6.56
N MET A 107 6.03 -10.13 7.14
CA MET A 107 5.95 -11.28 8.05
C MET A 107 5.49 -10.89 9.45
N GLU A 108 5.73 -9.64 9.82
CA GLU A 108 5.34 -9.04 11.10
C GLU A 108 4.61 -7.72 10.86
N GLU A 109 3.97 -7.21 11.91
CA GLU A 109 3.36 -5.88 11.88
C GLU A 109 4.43 -4.79 11.79
N HIS A 110 4.24 -3.82 10.89
CA HIS A 110 5.07 -2.62 10.83
C HIS A 110 4.48 -1.55 11.75
N VAL A 111 5.16 -1.31 12.87
CA VAL A 111 4.89 -0.18 13.78
C VAL A 111 5.62 1.07 13.25
N PHE A 112 4.93 2.21 13.24
CA PHE A 112 5.48 3.44 12.66
C PHE A 112 6.78 3.91 13.34
N LYS A 113 7.75 4.31 12.52
CA LYS A 113 9.04 4.85 12.94
C LYS A 113 9.36 6.15 12.21
N ASN A 114 10.37 6.86 12.70
CA ASN A 114 10.81 8.12 12.11
C ASN A 114 11.04 7.97 10.61
N GLY A 115 10.44 8.87 9.82
CA GLY A 115 10.59 8.88 8.37
C GLY A 115 9.53 8.10 7.60
N ASP A 116 8.65 7.36 8.28
CA ASP A 116 7.47 6.82 7.62
C ASP A 116 6.52 7.95 7.20
N MET A 117 5.84 7.79 6.07
CA MET A 117 4.99 8.82 5.48
C MET A 117 3.62 8.27 5.10
N ILE A 118 2.59 9.10 5.19
CA ILE A 118 1.29 8.87 4.55
C ILE A 118 1.10 9.96 3.51
N SER A 119 0.86 9.56 2.26
CA SER A 119 0.55 10.49 1.17
C SER A 119 -0.84 10.19 0.60
N VAL A 120 -1.66 11.23 0.45
CA VAL A 120 -3.00 11.15 -0.16
C VAL A 120 -2.91 11.68 -1.58
N PHE A 121 -3.46 10.92 -2.53
CA PHE A 121 -3.40 11.19 -3.96
C PHE A 121 -4.81 11.33 -4.54
N GLU A 122 -4.96 12.18 -5.54
CA GLU A 122 -6.18 12.29 -6.35
C GLU A 122 -6.26 11.10 -7.32
N SER A 123 -7.43 10.44 -7.39
CA SER A 123 -7.57 9.15 -8.09
C SER A 123 -7.38 9.20 -9.61
N LYS A 124 -7.67 10.32 -10.28
CA LYS A 124 -7.63 10.37 -11.76
C LYS A 124 -6.25 10.68 -12.30
N THR A 125 -5.43 11.41 -11.54
CA THR A 125 -4.15 11.96 -12.00
C THR A 125 -2.97 11.45 -11.19
N GLY A 126 -3.21 10.90 -9.99
CA GLY A 126 -2.15 10.56 -9.05
C GLY A 126 -1.45 11.80 -8.48
N LYS A 127 -2.04 12.99 -8.60
CA LYS A 127 -1.50 14.20 -7.99
C LYS A 127 -1.53 14.06 -6.47
N VAL A 128 -0.41 14.34 -5.83
CA VAL A 128 -0.31 14.42 -4.37
C VAL A 128 -1.16 15.59 -3.88
N MET A 129 -2.07 15.30 -2.95
CA MET A 129 -2.99 16.28 -2.35
C MET A 129 -2.57 16.67 -0.93
N LYS A 130 -2.02 15.72 -0.17
CA LYS A 130 -1.58 15.93 1.20
C LYS A 130 -0.54 14.90 1.59
N GLN A 131 0.42 15.29 2.43
CA GLN A 131 1.43 14.38 2.97
C GLN A 131 1.60 14.58 4.47
N TYR A 132 1.96 13.49 5.13
CA TYR A 132 2.24 13.44 6.55
C TYR A 132 3.52 12.66 6.78
N GLY A 133 4.36 13.12 7.70
CA GLY A 133 5.55 12.41 8.15
C GLY A 133 5.39 11.99 9.61
N PHE A 134 5.86 10.79 9.96
CA PHE A 134 5.85 10.31 11.33
C PHE A 134 7.19 10.59 12.02
N THR A 135 7.11 11.06 13.27
CA THR A 135 8.23 11.14 14.20
C THR A 135 7.80 10.60 15.56
N LYS A 136 8.66 9.85 16.26
CA LYS A 136 8.37 9.29 17.59
C LYS A 136 8.07 10.38 18.62
N ASP A 137 8.67 11.55 18.47
CA ASP A 137 8.51 12.65 19.43
C ASP A 137 7.19 13.41 19.26
N LYS A 138 6.66 13.51 18.02
CA LYS A 138 5.48 14.34 17.70
C LYS A 138 4.29 13.56 17.13
N GLY A 139 4.45 12.28 16.85
CA GLY A 139 3.51 11.52 16.04
C GLY A 139 3.51 11.99 14.58
N TRP A 140 2.33 12.01 13.96
CA TRP A 140 2.14 12.47 12.59
C TRP A 140 2.11 13.99 12.49
N ILE A 141 2.92 14.53 11.60
CA ILE A 141 2.94 15.96 11.25
C ILE A 141 2.59 16.13 9.77
N VAL A 142 1.86 17.19 9.44
CA VAL A 142 1.60 17.57 8.04
C VAL A 142 2.91 18.05 7.43
N LEU A 143 3.22 17.59 6.20
CA LEU A 143 4.34 18.07 5.41
C LEU A 143 3.82 19.11 4.41
N GLU A 144 4.56 20.21 4.26
CA GLU A 144 4.29 21.28 3.28
C GLU A 144 4.80 20.94 1.88
#